data_AF-A0A0V0GGL9-F1
#
_entry.id   AF-A0A0V0GGL9-F1
#
_cell.length_a   1.000
_cell.length_b   1.000
_cell.length_c   1.000
_cell.angle_alpha   90.00
_cell.angle_beta   90.00
_cell.angle_gamma   90.00
#
_symmetry.space_group_name_H-M   'P 1'
#
loop_
_entity.id
_entity.type
_entity.pdbx_description
1 polymer ?
#
loop_
_entity_poly.entity_id
_entity_poly.type
_entity_poly.pdbx_seq_one_letter_code
_entity_poly.pdbx_strand_id
1 'polypeptide(L)'
;KFTTDLIKEFDCLHYSPTSSPLDVVEKLKSQKGTVLQDPIYYRRLVMKLNFLTNTRLDIAFSVQHLSQFLQTPREPHLESCFSCAKILDE
;
A
#
# COMPACT_ATOMS: atom_id res chain seq x y z
N LYS A 1 -12.10 -1.12 12.56
CA LYS A 1 -12.19 -2.61 12.56
C LYS A 1 -11.46 -3.17 11.34
N PHE A 2 -11.96 -2.98 10.11
CA PHE A 2 -11.28 -3.42 8.88
C PHE A 2 -9.84 -2.92 8.70
N THR A 3 -9.56 -1.64 8.95
CA THR A 3 -8.18 -1.10 8.86
C THR A 3 -7.23 -1.77 9.85
N THR A 4 -7.65 -1.88 11.11
CA THR A 4 -6.85 -2.51 12.17
C THR A 4 -6.60 -4.00 11.89
N ASP A 5 -7.61 -4.69 11.35
CA ASP A 5 -7.49 -6.10 10.95
C ASP A 5 -6.52 -6.25 9.75
N LEU A 6 -6.57 -5.32 8.78
CA LEU A 6 -5.64 -5.26 7.66
C LEU A 6 -4.19 -5.06 8.14
N ILE A 7 -3.97 -4.08 9.03
CA ILE A 7 -2.63 -3.79 9.55
C ILE A 7 -2.06 -4.99 10.32
N LYS A 8 -2.90 -5.70 11.08
CA LYS A 8 -2.50 -6.92 11.81
C LYS A 8 -2.23 -8.11 10.88
N GLU A 9 -3.06 -8.30 9.86
CA GLU A 9 -2.92 -9.41 8.90
C GLU A 9 -1.63 -9.32 8.08
N PHE A 10 -1.20 -8.09 7.75
CA PHE A 10 -0.03 -7.84 6.93
C PHE A 10 1.21 -7.41 7.75
N ASP A 11 1.11 -7.44 9.07
CA ASP A 11 2.17 -7.03 10.02
C ASP A 11 2.80 -5.66 9.69
N CYS A 12 1.98 -4.72 9.22
CA CYS A 12 2.45 -3.39 8.80
C CYS A 12 2.76 -2.50 10.00
N LEU A 13 2.68 -3.01 11.23
CA LEU A 13 2.74 -2.21 12.47
C LEU A 13 4.04 -1.43 12.63
N HIS A 14 5.12 -1.97 12.08
CA HIS A 14 6.48 -1.42 12.17
C HIS A 14 6.78 -0.32 11.15
N TYR A 15 5.90 -0.08 10.17
CA TYR A 15 6.11 0.95 9.16
C TYR A 15 5.68 2.33 9.68
N SER A 16 6.54 3.33 9.44
CA SER A 16 6.22 4.71 9.78
C SER A 16 5.05 5.22 8.92
N PRO A 17 4.03 5.85 9.52
CA PRO A 17 3.05 6.60 8.75
C PRO A 17 3.79 7.67 7.94
N THR A 18 3.34 7.88 6.71
CA THR A 18 3.89 8.94 5.87
C THR A 18 2.98 10.16 6.00
N SER A 19 3.56 11.36 6.02
CA SER A 19 2.83 12.61 6.27
C SER A 19 1.74 12.87 5.21
N SER A 20 1.91 12.34 3.99
CA SER A 20 0.94 12.47 2.91
C SER A 20 0.80 11.20 2.07
N PRO A 21 -0.42 10.87 1.60
CA PRO A 21 -0.65 9.86 0.57
C PRO A 21 0.17 10.12 -0.71
N LEU A 22 0.48 11.39 -1.00
CA LEU A 22 1.28 11.77 -2.17
C LEU A 22 2.76 11.39 -2.03
N ASP A 23 3.31 11.43 -0.82
CA ASP A 23 4.70 11.00 -0.56
C ASP A 23 4.89 9.52 -0.86
N VAL A 24 3.85 8.71 -0.64
CA VAL A 24 3.84 7.29 -1.00
C VAL A 24 4.02 7.13 -2.51
N VAL A 25 3.39 8.00 -3.30
CA VAL A 25 3.46 7.98 -4.77
C VAL A 25 4.80 8.48 -5.29
N GLU A 26 5.41 9.48 -4.67
CA GLU A 26 6.75 9.91 -5.05
C GLU A 26 7.80 8.82 -4.84
N LYS A 27 7.70 8.05 -3.73
CA LYS A 27 8.56 6.89 -3.47
C LYS A 27 8.37 5.76 -4.51
N LEU A 28 7.18 5.63 -5.10
CA LEU A 28 6.84 4.61 -6.11
C LEU A 28 7.40 4.88 -7.50
N LYS A 29 7.84 6.11 -7.81
CA LYS A 29 8.36 6.46 -9.15
C LYS A 29 9.67 5.74 -9.50
N SER A 30 10.36 5.14 -8.53
CA SER A 30 11.58 4.38 -8.80
C SER A 30 11.23 2.93 -9.14
N GLN A 31 11.35 2.57 -10.41
CA GLN A 31 11.44 1.17 -10.88
C GLN A 31 12.80 0.56 -10.46
N LYS A 32 13.24 0.79 -9.22
CA LYS A 32 14.49 0.27 -8.66
C LYS A 32 14.11 -0.64 -7.50
N GLY A 33 14.63 -1.85 -7.47
CA GLY A 33 14.34 -2.81 -6.40
C GLY A 33 14.00 -4.19 -6.93
N THR A 34 14.03 -5.17 -6.03
CA THR A 34 13.81 -6.58 -6.33
C THR A 34 12.34 -6.84 -6.68
N VAL A 35 12.10 -7.70 -7.66
CA VAL A 35 10.76 -8.21 -7.94
C VAL A 35 10.28 -9.01 -6.75
N LEU A 36 9.04 -8.78 -6.34
CA LEU A 36 8.45 -9.47 -5.21
C LEU A 36 8.30 -10.97 -5.54
N GLN A 37 8.78 -11.83 -4.65
CA GLN A 37 8.71 -13.28 -4.83
C GLN A 37 7.26 -13.79 -4.82
N ASP A 38 6.40 -13.20 -3.99
CA ASP A 38 4.97 -13.51 -3.93
C ASP A 38 4.10 -12.32 -4.42
N PRO A 39 3.79 -12.23 -5.73
CA PRO A 39 2.93 -11.18 -6.25
C PRO A 39 1.48 -11.28 -5.77
N ILE A 40 1.03 -12.46 -5.29
CA ILE A 40 -0.34 -12.65 -4.79
C ILE A 40 -0.51 -11.89 -3.47
N TYR A 41 0.49 -11.91 -2.61
CA TYR A 41 0.51 -11.15 -1.36
C TYR A 41 0.27 -9.66 -1.61
N TYR A 42 1.01 -9.06 -2.55
CA TYR A 42 0.84 -7.66 -2.95
C TYR A 42 -0.56 -7.38 -3.50
N ARG A 43 -1.06 -8.23 -4.41
CA ARG A 43 -2.40 -8.07 -5.00
C ARG A 43 -3.50 -8.09 -3.95
N ARG A 44 -3.41 -9.00 -2.96
CA ARG A 44 -4.37 -9.08 -1.85
C ARG A 44 -4.41 -7.79 -1.03
N LEU A 45 -3.23 -7.23 -0.71
CA LEU A 45 -3.14 -5.97 0.02
C LEU A 45 -3.78 -4.81 -0.77
N VAL A 46 -3.42 -4.66 -2.05
CA VAL A 46 -3.99 -3.63 -2.91
C VAL A 46 -5.50 -3.77 -3.07
N MET A 47 -6.03 -5.00 -3.21
CA MET A 47 -7.48 -5.21 -3.28
C MET A 47 -8.20 -4.78 -2.01
N LYS A 48 -7.64 -5.07 -0.83
CA LYS A 48 -8.22 -4.64 0.44
C LYS A 48 -8.13 -3.12 0.64
N LEU A 49 -7.03 -2.50 0.23
CA LEU A 49 -6.90 -1.04 0.21
C LEU A 49 -7.92 -0.40 -0.75
N ASN A 50 -8.16 -1.01 -1.91
CA ASN A 50 -9.14 -0.54 -2.88
C ASN A 50 -10.59 -0.71 -2.39
N PHE A 51 -10.85 -1.63 -1.47
CA PHE A 51 -12.13 -1.67 -0.77
C PHE A 51 -12.28 -0.45 0.15
N LEU A 52 -11.21 -0.08 0.86
CA LEU A 52 -11.21 1.04 1.81
C LEU A 52 -11.36 2.41 1.13
N THR A 53 -10.96 2.57 -0.14
CA THR A 53 -11.14 3.82 -0.89
C THR A 53 -12.59 4.28 -0.99
N ASN A 54 -13.56 3.34 -0.95
CA ASN A 54 -14.99 3.65 -0.93
C ASN A 54 -15.42 4.41 0.34
N THR A 55 -14.67 4.25 1.43
CA THR A 55 -14.96 4.88 2.73
C THR A 55 -13.95 5.96 3.12
N ARG A 56 -12.77 5.97 2.48
CA ARG A 56 -11.63 6.84 2.77
C ARG A 56 -10.95 7.26 1.46
N LEU A 57 -11.35 8.42 0.94
CA LEU A 57 -10.89 8.96 -0.36
C LEU A 57 -9.48 9.57 -0.29
N ASP A 58 -8.98 9.84 0.91
CA ASP A 58 -7.63 10.33 1.20
C ASP A 58 -6.53 9.45 0.58
N ILE A 59 -6.74 8.13 0.53
CA ILE A 59 -5.78 7.17 -0.05
C ILE A 59 -6.09 6.76 -1.49
N ALA A 60 -7.20 7.22 -2.07
CA ALA A 60 -7.68 6.72 -3.37
C ALA A 60 -6.64 6.92 -4.49
N PHE A 61 -5.97 8.07 -4.50
CA PHE A 61 -4.91 8.37 -5.45
C PHE A 61 -3.72 7.40 -5.33
N SER A 62 -3.25 7.17 -4.10
CA SER A 62 -2.11 6.29 -3.83
C SER A 62 -2.43 4.84 -4.17
N VAL A 63 -3.62 4.36 -3.83
CA VAL A 63 -4.09 3.00 -4.15
C VAL A 63 -4.25 2.81 -5.67
N GLN A 64 -4.75 3.81 -6.38
CA GLN A 64 -4.83 3.79 -7.84
C GLN A 64 -3.43 3.68 -8.47
N HIS A 65 -2.45 4.41 -7.95
CA HIS A 65 -1.07 4.35 -8.42
C HIS A 65 -0.41 3.00 -8.11
N LEU A 66 -0.61 2.46 -6.91
CA LEU A 66 -0.15 1.12 -6.52
C LEU A 66 -0.74 0.02 -7.42
N SER A 67 -2.01 0.17 -7.82
CA SER A 67 -2.69 -0.77 -8.71
C SER A 67 -2.05 -0.89 -10.10
N GLN A 68 -1.21 0.08 -10.52
CA GLN A 68 -0.48 0.00 -11.79
C GLN A 68 0.62 -1.08 -11.77
N PHE A 69 1.11 -1.47 -10.58
CA PHE A 69 2.23 -2.41 -10.43
C PHE A 69 1.79 -3.85 -10.11
N LEU A 70 0.51 -4.20 -10.27
CA LEU A 70 -0.03 -5.53 -9.95
C LEU A 70 0.58 -6.66 -10.81
N GLN A 71 1.06 -6.36 -12.02
CA GLN A 71 1.69 -7.35 -12.90
C GLN A 71 3.09 -7.74 -12.39
N THR A 72 3.89 -6.76 -12.00
CA THR A 72 5.28 -6.95 -11.58
C THR A 72 5.53 -6.15 -10.30
N PRO A 73 4.97 -6.58 -9.16
CA PRO A 73 5.20 -5.91 -7.89
C PRO A 73 6.66 -6.05 -7.48
N ARG A 74 7.14 -5.06 -6.73
CA ARG A 74 8.52 -4.99 -6.25
C ARG A 74 8.50 -4.65 -4.78
N GLU A 75 9.60 -4.94 -4.08
CA GLU A 75 9.77 -4.62 -2.67
C GLU A 75 9.38 -3.17 -2.31
N PRO A 76 9.85 -2.11 -3.00
CA PRO A 76 9.42 -0.74 -2.70
C PRO A 76 7.94 -0.50 -2.95
N HIS A 77 7.31 -1.23 -3.88
CA HIS A 77 5.86 -1.11 -4.08
C HIS A 77 5.10 -1.66 -2.87
N LEU A 78 5.61 -2.75 -2.28
CA LEU A 78 5.03 -3.34 -1.08
C LEU A 78 5.20 -2.43 0.14
N GLU A 79 6.40 -1.85 0.34
CA GLU A 79 6.64 -0.90 1.41
C GLU A 79 5.70 0.32 1.33
N SER A 80 5.53 0.88 0.14
CA SER A 80 4.56 1.96 -0.09
C SER A 80 3.12 1.54 0.23
N CYS A 81 2.73 0.30 -0.07
CA CYS A 81 1.44 -0.25 0.34
C CYS A 81 1.27 -0.27 1.86
N PHE A 82 2.31 -0.66 2.60
CA PHE A 82 2.29 -0.66 4.07
C PHE A 82 2.21 0.74 4.66
N SER A 83 2.98 1.68 4.12
CA SER A 83 2.87 3.10 4.47
C SER A 83 1.48 3.67 4.20
N CYS A 84 0.84 3.32 3.08
CA CYS A 84 -0.55 3.67 2.79
C CYS A 84 -1.53 3.08 3.82
N ALA A 85 -1.38 1.81 4.18
CA ALA A 85 -2.22 1.17 5.19
C ALA A 85 -2.08 1.85 6.56
N LYS A 86 -0.89 2.39 6.87
CA LYS A 86 -0.59 3.09 8.12
C LYS A 86 -1.16 4.49 8.22
N ILE A 87 -1.28 5.23 7.12
CA ILE A 87 -2.00 6.52 7.08
C ILE A 87 -3.44 6.36 7.59
N LEU A 88 -4.03 5.17 7.40
CA LEU A 88 -5.41 4.91 7.83
C LEU A 88 -5.57 4.64 9.34
N ASP A 89 -4.46 4.45 10.08
CA ASP A 89 -4.44 4.23 11.53
C ASP A 89 -4.52 5.54 12.33
N GLU A 90 -4.11 6.66 11.72
CA GLU A 90 -4.38 8.02 12.22
C GLU A 90 -5.83 8.47 11.92
#